data_AF-A0A398CDY1-F1
#
_entry.id   AF-A0A398CDY1-F1
#
_cell.length_a   1.000
_cell.length_b   1.000
_cell.length_c   1.000
_cell.angle_alpha   90.00
_cell.angle_beta   90.00
_cell.angle_gamma   90.00
#
_symmetry.space_group_name_H-M   'P 1'
#
loop_
_entity.id
_entity.type
_entity.pdbx_description
1 polymer ?
#
loop_
_entity_poly.entity_id
_entity_poly.type
_entity_poly.pdbx_seq_one_letter_code
_entity_poly.pdbx_strand_id
1 'polypeptide(L)'
;MTTIPENMLNDLFENLVTQFVKQNIETIMRAEIKHMLEEQEEHQRNSRNGYYTRTLHTKYGHIEDLQVPRDRNGQFQTSVFEPYQRRDGWLEEAVIQMYKSGMGTRDVARFIESMFGSQYSPTTVSNITATVLEDIQIWLQRPLKKRYSVIYLDGLYVKLKRGTVSGEVVYFAMGIDEDGHRQILGFYIGGQESSNGWREVLKDLYKRGATDVLLGVFDGLTGLEAAFRETYPKADVQHCVVHKVRATFPKIRVQHRTEVIEDIKTVYTAEDKDLALAAFDTVYAKWGKLYPKEMELWKEQLPTLLTFYKFPSLIKEAIYTSNPIERMNKEIRKRLKPMNSLTNMDAAEKIVYLQAIDYNERNESRAIRGFADPEVKKRLTEMFEARYSDKITSEE
;
A
#
# COMPACT_ATOMS: atom_id res chain seq x y z
N MET A 1 -33.36 45.76 -12.48
CA MET A 1 -32.82 44.39 -12.34
C MET A 1 -32.89 44.03 -10.87
N THR A 2 -33.90 43.25 -10.49
CA THR A 2 -34.04 42.72 -9.13
C THR A 2 -33.06 41.57 -8.98
N THR A 3 -31.94 41.84 -8.31
CA THR A 3 -31.00 40.81 -7.87
C THR A 3 -31.68 39.96 -6.81
N ILE A 4 -32.03 38.73 -7.17
CA ILE A 4 -32.49 37.73 -6.21
C ILE A 4 -31.33 37.48 -5.24
N PRO A 5 -31.54 37.53 -3.91
CA PRO A 5 -30.50 37.21 -2.94
C PRO A 5 -30.01 35.77 -3.20
N GLU A 6 -28.69 35.57 -3.25
CA GLU A 6 -28.03 34.31 -3.60
C GLU A 6 -28.62 33.09 -2.85
N ASN A 7 -28.99 33.28 -1.57
CA ASN A 7 -29.62 32.26 -0.74
C ASN A 7 -31.02 31.83 -1.22
N MET A 8 -31.86 32.77 -1.69
CA MET A 8 -33.22 32.43 -2.17
C MET A 8 -33.20 31.64 -3.47
N LEU A 9 -32.21 31.89 -4.32
CA LEU A 9 -32.08 31.19 -5.61
C LEU A 9 -31.56 29.76 -5.38
N ASN A 10 -30.62 29.59 -4.44
CA ASN A 10 -30.15 28.29 -4.00
C ASN A 10 -31.26 27.46 -3.37
N ASP A 11 -32.05 28.03 -2.45
CA ASP A 11 -33.18 27.33 -1.82
C ASP A 11 -34.24 26.90 -2.85
N LEU A 12 -34.53 27.75 -3.84
CA LEU A 12 -35.49 27.43 -4.90
C LEU A 12 -34.98 26.31 -5.80
N PHE A 13 -33.69 26.33 -6.14
CA PHE A 13 -33.06 25.32 -6.98
C PHE A 13 -32.98 23.97 -6.25
N GLU A 14 -32.61 23.97 -4.97
CA GLU A 14 -32.54 22.75 -4.14
C GLU A 14 -33.91 22.09 -4.00
N ASN A 15 -34.97 22.88 -3.77
CA ASN A 15 -36.35 22.38 -3.74
C ASN A 15 -36.81 21.79 -5.09
N LEU A 16 -36.45 22.44 -6.19
CA LEU A 16 -36.84 21.99 -7.54
C LEU A 16 -36.15 20.67 -7.88
N VAL A 17 -34.85 20.55 -7.57
CA VAL A 17 -34.09 19.32 -7.77
C VAL A 17 -34.61 18.20 -6.88
N THR A 18 -34.82 18.43 -5.58
CA THR A 18 -35.36 17.39 -4.67
C THR A 18 -36.76 16.93 -5.08
N GLN A 19 -37.66 17.83 -5.50
CA GLN A 19 -38.97 17.45 -6.01
C GLN A 19 -38.87 16.64 -7.32
N PHE A 20 -38.01 17.06 -8.24
CA PHE A 20 -37.80 16.33 -9.49
C PHE A 20 -37.27 14.91 -9.23
N VAL A 21 -36.27 14.78 -8.36
CA VAL A 21 -35.71 13.47 -7.98
C VAL A 21 -36.77 12.61 -7.28
N LYS A 22 -37.54 13.17 -6.33
CA LYS A 22 -38.66 12.50 -5.67
C LYS A 22 -39.65 11.91 -6.68
N GLN A 23 -40.12 12.74 -7.61
CA GLN A 23 -41.10 12.32 -8.62
C GLN A 23 -40.57 11.20 -9.52
N ASN A 24 -39.31 11.27 -9.94
CA ASN A 24 -38.71 10.22 -10.76
C ASN A 24 -38.57 8.91 -9.99
N ILE A 25 -38.10 8.95 -8.73
CA ILE A 25 -37.99 7.75 -7.89
C ILE A 25 -39.37 7.11 -7.67
N GLU A 26 -40.39 7.90 -7.33
CA GLU A 26 -41.76 7.39 -7.18
C GLU A 26 -42.31 6.81 -8.48
N THR A 27 -41.97 7.40 -9.63
CA THR A 27 -42.39 6.90 -10.95
C THR A 27 -41.73 5.55 -11.27
N ILE A 28 -40.43 5.41 -11.02
CA ILE A 28 -39.69 4.15 -11.19
C ILE A 28 -40.31 3.06 -10.30
N MET A 29 -40.50 3.32 -9.00
CA MET A 29 -41.08 2.35 -8.08
C MET A 29 -42.52 1.94 -8.45
N ARG A 30 -43.32 2.89 -8.97
CA ARG A 30 -44.67 2.59 -9.49
C ARG A 30 -44.63 1.70 -10.73
N ALA A 31 -43.61 1.83 -11.57
CA ALA A 31 -43.39 0.96 -12.71
C ALA A 31 -42.91 -0.43 -12.27
N GLU A 32 -41.96 -0.51 -11.34
CA GLU A 32 -41.45 -1.79 -10.79
C GLU A 32 -42.56 -2.63 -10.18
N ILE A 33 -43.39 -2.04 -9.30
CA ILE A 33 -44.50 -2.80 -8.68
C ILE A 33 -45.58 -3.16 -9.71
N LYS A 34 -45.73 -2.38 -10.80
CA LYS A 34 -46.63 -2.75 -11.89
C LYS A 34 -46.13 -4.01 -12.59
N HIS A 35 -44.86 -4.01 -12.97
CA HIS A 35 -44.21 -5.13 -13.66
C HIS A 35 -44.26 -6.40 -12.83
N MET A 36 -43.88 -6.32 -11.54
CA MET A 36 -43.92 -7.47 -10.63
C MET A 36 -45.33 -8.08 -10.50
N LEU A 37 -46.38 -7.26 -10.51
CA LEU A 37 -47.76 -7.73 -10.45
C LEU A 37 -48.27 -8.29 -11.78
N GLU A 38 -47.72 -7.85 -12.92
CA GLU A 38 -48.06 -8.35 -14.26
C GLU A 38 -47.40 -9.70 -14.56
N GLU A 39 -46.24 -9.98 -13.96
CA GLU A 39 -45.49 -11.24 -14.12
C GLU A 39 -45.95 -12.36 -13.17
N GLN A 40 -47.04 -12.19 -12.43
CA GLN A 40 -47.50 -13.19 -11.46
C GLN A 40 -48.18 -14.41 -12.10
N GLU A 41 -47.81 -15.60 -11.65
CA GLU A 41 -48.50 -16.84 -12.00
C GLU A 41 -49.93 -16.87 -11.41
N GLU A 42 -50.86 -17.51 -12.14
CA GLU A 42 -52.32 -17.51 -11.87
C GLU A 42 -52.72 -17.96 -10.44
N HIS A 43 -51.82 -18.63 -9.72
CA HIS A 43 -52.04 -19.17 -8.38
C HIS A 43 -51.52 -18.29 -7.23
N GLN A 44 -50.81 -17.19 -7.50
CA GLN A 44 -50.36 -16.21 -6.49
C GLN A 44 -50.99 -14.84 -6.73
N ARG A 45 -52.29 -14.69 -6.39
CA ARG A 45 -52.95 -13.38 -6.45
C ARG A 45 -52.34 -12.42 -5.42
N ASN A 46 -51.57 -11.45 -5.89
CA ASN A 46 -51.18 -10.29 -5.10
C ASN A 46 -51.88 -9.02 -5.64
N SER A 47 -51.89 -7.96 -4.85
CA SER A 47 -52.51 -6.69 -5.23
C SER A 47 -51.84 -5.53 -4.54
N ARG A 48 -51.97 -4.32 -5.09
CA ARG A 48 -51.45 -3.11 -4.46
C ARG A 48 -52.18 -2.81 -3.16
N ASN A 49 -51.44 -2.38 -2.14
CA ASN A 49 -51.94 -2.05 -0.81
C ASN A 49 -51.44 -0.66 -0.35
N GLY A 50 -51.61 0.33 -1.23
CA GLY A 50 -51.25 1.72 -0.94
C GLY A 50 -49.74 1.98 -0.93
N TYR A 51 -49.34 2.98 -0.16
CA TYR A 51 -47.97 3.45 -0.03
C TYR A 51 -47.60 3.62 1.44
N TYR A 52 -46.31 3.56 1.74
CA TYR A 52 -45.78 4.12 2.97
C TYR A 52 -44.87 5.29 2.67
N THR A 53 -44.78 6.20 3.64
CA THR A 53 -43.86 7.32 3.57
C THR A 53 -42.54 6.96 4.23
N ARG A 54 -41.46 7.47 3.64
CA ARG A 54 -40.13 7.42 4.24
C ARG A 54 -39.34 8.66 3.83
N THR A 55 -38.32 8.99 4.63
CA THR A 55 -37.31 9.98 4.25
C THR A 55 -36.12 9.26 3.61
N LEU A 56 -35.59 9.82 2.53
CA LEU A 56 -34.38 9.35 1.86
C LEU A 56 -33.38 10.50 1.73
N HIS A 57 -32.17 10.29 2.23
CA HIS A 57 -31.08 11.26 2.12
C HIS A 57 -30.30 10.98 0.85
N THR A 58 -30.24 11.95 -0.08
CA THR A 58 -29.55 11.79 -1.37
C THR A 58 -28.47 12.86 -1.55
N LYS A 59 -27.63 12.72 -2.58
CA LYS A 59 -26.67 13.79 -2.97
C LYS A 59 -27.32 15.12 -3.35
N TYR A 60 -28.61 15.10 -3.62
CA TYR A 60 -29.37 16.26 -4.07
C TYR A 60 -30.20 16.90 -2.95
N GLY A 61 -30.09 16.40 -1.72
CA GLY A 61 -30.84 16.88 -0.57
C GLY A 61 -31.73 15.83 0.09
N HIS A 62 -32.51 16.26 1.07
CA HIS A 62 -33.46 15.43 1.81
C HIS A 62 -34.76 15.27 1.02
N ILE A 63 -35.07 14.03 0.64
CA ILE A 63 -36.37 13.72 0.05
C ILE A 63 -37.30 13.30 1.18
N GLU A 64 -38.14 14.25 1.60
CA GLU A 64 -39.21 14.03 2.57
C GLU A 64 -40.46 13.41 1.92
N ASP A 65 -41.21 12.66 2.72
CA ASP A 65 -42.48 12.04 2.32
C ASP A 65 -42.41 11.23 1.02
N LEU A 66 -41.31 10.50 0.79
CA LEU A 66 -41.17 9.63 -0.38
C LEU A 66 -42.21 8.51 -0.28
N GLN A 67 -43.09 8.41 -1.28
CA GLN A 67 -44.16 7.41 -1.30
C GLN A 67 -43.70 6.11 -1.95
N VAL A 68 -43.43 5.11 -1.13
CA VAL A 68 -42.99 3.80 -1.59
C VAL A 68 -44.20 2.87 -1.69
N PRO A 69 -44.50 2.29 -2.87
CA PRO A 69 -45.65 1.43 -3.04
C PRO A 69 -45.48 0.12 -2.26
N ARG A 70 -46.62 -0.45 -1.83
CA ARG A 70 -46.67 -1.75 -1.17
C ARG A 70 -47.63 -2.67 -1.89
N ASP A 71 -47.34 -3.94 -1.83
CA ASP A 71 -48.25 -5.02 -2.17
C ASP A 71 -48.92 -5.58 -0.90
N ARG A 72 -49.97 -6.37 -1.07
CA ARG A 72 -50.77 -6.93 0.02
C ARG A 72 -50.05 -8.05 0.75
N ASN A 73 -49.17 -8.77 0.05
CA ASN A 73 -48.42 -9.89 0.60
C ASN A 73 -47.06 -9.49 1.18
N GLY A 74 -46.64 -8.22 1.02
CA GLY A 74 -45.37 -7.70 1.51
C GLY A 74 -44.13 -8.23 0.76
N GLN A 75 -44.30 -8.67 -0.47
CA GLN A 75 -43.25 -9.27 -1.31
C GLN A 75 -42.52 -8.23 -2.18
N PHE A 76 -43.06 -7.03 -2.34
CA PHE A 76 -42.45 -6.00 -3.17
C PHE A 76 -41.21 -5.41 -2.50
N GLN A 77 -40.06 -5.55 -3.17
CA GLN A 77 -38.81 -4.85 -2.87
C GLN A 77 -38.40 -4.04 -4.10
N THR A 78 -38.20 -2.73 -3.93
CA THR A 78 -37.73 -1.87 -5.02
C THR A 78 -36.24 -2.09 -5.28
N SER A 79 -35.82 -1.91 -6.53
CA SER A 79 -34.39 -1.94 -6.89
C SER A 79 -33.68 -0.61 -6.63
N VAL A 80 -34.42 0.45 -6.30
CA VAL A 80 -33.86 1.80 -6.11
C VAL A 80 -33.08 1.91 -4.79
N PHE A 81 -33.46 1.16 -3.75
CA PHE A 81 -32.77 1.15 -2.46
C PHE A 81 -33.07 -0.14 -1.68
N GLU A 82 -32.15 -0.52 -0.79
CA GLU A 82 -32.31 -1.67 0.10
C GLU A 82 -33.32 -1.41 1.24
N PRO A 83 -33.94 -2.47 1.81
CA PRO A 83 -34.74 -2.36 3.02
C PRO A 83 -33.97 -1.63 4.12
N TYR A 84 -34.62 -0.66 4.75
CA TYR A 84 -34.05 0.19 5.82
C TYR A 84 -32.90 1.13 5.40
N GLN A 85 -32.46 1.15 4.14
CA GLN A 85 -31.39 2.04 3.67
C GLN A 85 -31.84 3.51 3.67
N ARG A 86 -31.45 4.30 4.67
CA ARG A 86 -31.88 5.71 4.79
C ARG A 86 -31.10 6.71 3.94
N ARG A 87 -29.94 6.32 3.39
CA ARG A 87 -28.99 7.20 2.72
C ARG A 87 -28.49 6.59 1.41
N ASP A 88 -28.33 7.43 0.40
CA ASP A 88 -27.71 7.09 -0.88
C ASP A 88 -26.20 6.90 -0.70
N GLY A 89 -25.64 5.80 -1.22
CA GLY A 89 -24.30 5.27 -0.90
C GLY A 89 -23.11 6.10 -1.39
N TRP A 90 -23.37 7.18 -2.14
CA TRP A 90 -22.33 8.03 -2.75
C TRP A 90 -21.45 8.74 -1.71
N LEU A 91 -22.01 9.08 -0.54
CA LEU A 91 -21.30 9.85 0.48
C LEU A 91 -20.34 8.94 1.23
N GLU A 92 -20.70 7.67 1.42
CA GLU A 92 -19.83 6.60 1.90
C GLU A 92 -18.63 6.43 0.95
N GLU A 93 -18.88 6.39 -0.36
CA GLU A 93 -17.80 6.31 -1.36
C GLU A 93 -16.91 7.55 -1.31
N ALA A 94 -17.47 8.76 -1.21
CA ALA A 94 -16.71 9.99 -1.05
C ALA A 94 -15.87 10.00 0.25
N VAL A 95 -16.43 9.53 1.36
CA VAL A 95 -15.73 9.35 2.64
C VAL A 95 -14.57 8.37 2.49
N ILE A 96 -14.79 7.24 1.83
CA ILE A 96 -13.74 6.26 1.53
C ILE A 96 -12.66 6.91 0.66
N GLN A 97 -13.02 7.65 -0.39
CA GLN A 97 -12.05 8.31 -1.29
C GLN A 97 -11.25 9.41 -0.59
N MET A 98 -11.88 10.24 0.24
CA MET A 98 -11.19 11.26 1.04
C MET A 98 -10.23 10.63 2.06
N TYR A 99 -10.67 9.54 2.69
CA TYR A 99 -9.83 8.77 3.60
C TYR A 99 -8.64 8.11 2.85
N LYS A 100 -8.91 7.49 1.69
CA LYS A 100 -7.90 6.95 0.75
C LYS A 100 -6.86 8.03 0.40
N SER A 101 -7.33 9.24 0.12
CA SER A 101 -6.54 10.40 -0.29
C SER A 101 -5.69 11.04 0.81
N GLY A 102 -5.81 10.61 2.07
CA GLY A 102 -4.94 11.12 3.14
C GLY A 102 -5.63 11.76 4.32
N MET A 103 -6.92 12.10 4.20
CA MET A 103 -7.62 12.90 5.21
C MET A 103 -7.87 12.08 6.49
N GLY A 104 -7.62 12.68 7.66
CA GLY A 104 -7.97 12.05 8.94
C GLY A 104 -9.49 11.97 9.11
N THR A 105 -9.99 11.07 9.94
CA THR A 105 -11.44 10.92 10.17
C THR A 105 -12.11 12.21 10.64
N ARG A 106 -11.41 13.01 11.46
CA ARG A 106 -11.86 14.35 11.88
C ARG A 106 -11.87 15.37 10.74
N ASP A 107 -10.92 15.28 9.81
CA ASP A 107 -10.85 16.19 8.67
C ASP A 107 -11.95 15.87 7.66
N VAL A 108 -12.19 14.58 7.41
CA VAL A 108 -13.31 14.11 6.60
C VAL A 108 -14.63 14.52 7.24
N ALA A 109 -14.80 14.32 8.55
CA ALA A 109 -16.01 14.73 9.25
C ALA A 109 -16.25 16.24 9.13
N ARG A 110 -15.21 17.07 9.35
CA ARG A 110 -15.31 18.53 9.18
C ARG A 110 -15.61 18.95 7.74
N PHE A 111 -15.02 18.28 6.75
CA PHE A 111 -15.26 18.58 5.35
C PHE A 111 -16.70 18.24 4.95
N ILE A 112 -17.16 17.03 5.29
CA ILE A 112 -18.55 16.62 5.07
C ILE A 112 -19.52 17.55 5.82
N GLU A 113 -19.20 17.93 7.05
CA GLU A 113 -20.01 18.87 7.83
C GLU A 113 -20.11 20.25 7.18
N SER A 114 -19.00 20.75 6.63
CA SER A 114 -18.99 22.04 5.93
C SER A 114 -19.78 22.04 4.62
N MET A 115 -19.88 20.89 3.94
CA MET A 115 -20.54 20.77 2.64
C MET A 115 -22.00 20.31 2.74
N PHE A 116 -22.33 19.48 3.74
CA PHE A 116 -23.62 18.76 3.85
C PHE A 116 -24.27 18.86 5.25
N GLY A 117 -23.69 19.65 6.16
CA GLY A 117 -24.18 19.84 7.52
C GLY A 117 -23.87 18.68 8.48
N SER A 118 -24.43 18.75 9.69
CA SER A 118 -24.07 17.92 10.87
C SER A 118 -24.51 16.44 10.83
N GLN A 119 -24.56 15.81 9.65
CA GLN A 119 -25.13 14.48 9.47
C GLN A 119 -24.18 13.32 9.79
N TYR A 120 -22.90 13.59 10.01
CA TYR A 120 -21.85 12.58 10.16
C TYR A 120 -20.94 12.85 11.35
N SER A 121 -21.06 12.00 12.37
CA SER A 121 -20.11 11.99 13.48
C SER A 121 -18.78 11.36 13.03
N PRO A 122 -17.65 11.66 13.70
CA PRO A 122 -16.39 10.94 13.49
C PRO A 122 -16.53 9.41 13.64
N THR A 123 -17.46 8.96 14.48
CA THR A 123 -17.80 7.54 14.67
C THR A 123 -18.44 6.95 13.41
N THR A 124 -19.36 7.69 12.76
CA THR A 124 -19.99 7.28 11.51
C THR A 124 -18.94 7.13 10.41
N VAL A 125 -18.02 8.09 10.27
CA VAL A 125 -16.90 8.02 9.33
C VAL A 125 -16.01 6.80 9.62
N SER A 126 -15.72 6.53 10.90
CA SER A 126 -14.95 5.33 11.28
C SER A 126 -15.64 4.04 10.86
N ASN A 127 -16.95 3.92 11.04
CA ASN A 127 -17.73 2.76 10.64
C ASN A 127 -17.76 2.58 9.12
N ILE A 128 -17.90 3.67 8.36
CA ILE A 128 -17.84 3.63 6.89
C ILE A 128 -16.49 3.10 6.43
N THR A 129 -15.40 3.54 7.08
CA THR A 129 -14.04 3.05 6.76
C THR A 129 -13.74 1.64 7.28
N ALA A 130 -14.69 0.93 7.88
CA ALA A 130 -14.48 -0.45 8.32
C ALA A 130 -14.40 -1.42 7.14
N THR A 131 -15.11 -1.16 6.04
CA THR A 131 -15.02 -1.90 4.78
C THR A 131 -13.59 -1.94 4.23
N VAL A 132 -12.82 -0.87 4.46
CA VAL A 132 -11.40 -0.80 4.09
C VAL A 132 -10.57 -1.89 4.78
N LEU A 133 -10.97 -2.38 5.96
CA LEU A 133 -10.26 -3.48 6.63
C LEU A 133 -10.41 -4.80 5.88
N GLU A 134 -11.58 -5.06 5.31
CA GLU A 134 -11.80 -6.25 4.48
C GLU A 134 -10.93 -6.18 3.22
N ASP A 135 -10.89 -5.02 2.56
CA ASP A 135 -10.01 -4.77 1.42
C ASP A 135 -8.53 -5.01 1.76
N ILE A 136 -8.09 -4.57 2.96
CA ILE A 136 -6.72 -4.80 3.44
C ILE A 136 -6.42 -6.30 3.52
N GLN A 137 -7.32 -7.08 4.11
CA GLN A 137 -7.10 -8.52 4.27
C GLN A 137 -7.04 -9.22 2.91
N ILE A 138 -7.96 -8.89 2.00
CA ILE A 138 -7.94 -9.40 0.62
C ILE A 138 -6.61 -9.05 -0.07
N TRP A 139 -6.17 -7.80 0.06
CA TRP A 139 -4.93 -7.33 -0.55
C TRP A 139 -3.70 -8.01 0.05
N LEU A 140 -3.64 -8.21 1.37
CA LEU A 140 -2.55 -8.90 2.04
C LEU A 140 -2.49 -10.39 1.69
N GLN A 141 -3.61 -11.02 1.33
CA GLN A 141 -3.68 -12.43 0.94
C GLN A 141 -3.58 -12.65 -0.58
N ARG A 142 -3.59 -11.58 -1.39
CA ARG A 142 -3.60 -11.69 -2.85
C ARG A 142 -2.41 -12.52 -3.37
N PRO A 143 -2.60 -13.33 -4.44
CA PRO A 143 -1.50 -14.07 -5.05
C PRO A 143 -0.45 -13.11 -5.63
N LEU A 144 0.81 -13.50 -5.53
CA LEU A 144 1.96 -12.79 -6.07
C LEU A 144 2.46 -13.49 -7.34
N LYS A 145 3.12 -12.74 -8.23
CA LYS A 145 3.83 -13.32 -9.38
C LYS A 145 4.90 -14.30 -8.91
N LYS A 146 5.24 -15.28 -9.76
CA LYS A 146 6.25 -16.30 -9.47
C LYS A 146 7.66 -15.71 -9.33
N ARG A 147 8.04 -14.83 -10.26
CA ARG A 147 9.41 -14.34 -10.45
C ARG A 147 9.57 -12.89 -10.00
N TYR A 148 10.56 -12.65 -9.16
CA TYR A 148 11.00 -11.32 -8.74
C TYR A 148 12.50 -11.14 -8.95
N SER A 149 12.86 -10.14 -9.73
CA SER A 149 14.26 -9.78 -9.97
C SER A 149 14.91 -9.30 -8.67
N VAL A 150 14.17 -8.52 -7.88
CA VAL A 150 14.65 -7.97 -6.61
C VAL A 150 13.52 -7.93 -5.58
N ILE A 151 13.81 -8.30 -4.34
CA ILE A 151 12.95 -8.04 -3.17
C ILE A 151 13.70 -7.16 -2.19
N TYR A 152 13.14 -5.99 -1.89
CA TYR A 152 13.59 -5.09 -0.84
C TYR A 152 12.82 -5.34 0.46
N LEU A 153 13.54 -5.34 1.58
CA LEU A 153 12.95 -5.43 2.91
C LEU A 153 13.41 -4.25 3.76
N ASP A 154 12.47 -3.61 4.46
CA ASP A 154 12.76 -2.50 5.37
C ASP A 154 11.73 -2.43 6.49
N GLY A 155 12.14 -1.90 7.65
CA GLY A 155 11.33 -1.75 8.85
C GLY A 155 11.05 -0.29 9.17
N LEU A 156 9.79 0.03 9.45
CA LEU A 156 9.36 1.37 9.88
C LEU A 156 8.78 1.33 11.28
N TYR A 157 9.43 1.99 12.24
CA TYR A 157 8.84 2.19 13.56
C TYR A 157 7.73 3.25 13.55
N VAL A 158 6.54 2.86 14.01
CA VAL A 158 5.36 3.72 14.19
C VAL A 158 4.94 3.74 15.67
N LYS A 159 4.37 4.86 16.13
CA LYS A 159 3.90 4.98 17.53
C LYS A 159 2.46 4.52 17.65
N LEU A 160 2.22 3.43 18.39
CA LEU A 160 0.90 2.87 18.65
C LEU A 160 0.52 3.00 20.12
N LYS A 161 -0.76 3.22 20.40
CA LYS A 161 -1.32 3.25 21.76
C LYS A 161 -1.99 1.90 22.07
N ARG A 162 -1.33 1.04 22.85
CA ARG A 162 -1.89 -0.20 23.41
C ARG A 162 -1.83 -0.15 24.93
N GLY A 163 -2.73 0.65 25.52
CA GLY A 163 -2.64 1.06 26.93
C GLY A 163 -1.63 2.17 27.13
N THR A 164 -0.34 1.90 26.85
CA THR A 164 0.73 2.91 26.75
C THR A 164 1.12 3.16 25.29
N VAL A 165 1.80 4.28 25.04
CA VAL A 165 2.32 4.62 23.70
C VAL A 165 3.71 4.00 23.55
N SER A 166 3.85 3.05 22.64
CA SER A 166 5.11 2.38 22.32
C SER A 166 5.40 2.42 20.82
N GLY A 167 6.68 2.28 20.47
CA GLY A 167 7.11 2.11 19.09
C GLY A 167 6.97 0.65 18.66
N GLU A 168 6.26 0.42 17.58
CA GLU A 168 6.08 -0.89 16.94
C GLU A 168 6.61 -0.85 15.51
N VAL A 169 7.18 -1.96 15.07
CA VAL A 169 7.73 -2.07 13.72
C VAL A 169 6.66 -2.45 12.71
N VAL A 170 6.65 -1.75 11.59
CA VAL A 170 5.93 -2.17 10.38
C VAL A 170 6.98 -2.70 9.41
N TYR A 171 6.93 -4.00 9.17
CA TYR A 171 7.76 -4.67 8.17
C TYR A 171 7.19 -4.38 6.78
N PHE A 172 8.05 -4.02 5.84
CA PHE A 172 7.67 -3.81 4.44
C PHE A 172 8.46 -4.72 3.51
N ALA A 173 7.75 -5.29 2.54
CA ALA A 173 8.34 -6.01 1.42
C ALA A 173 7.94 -5.34 0.10
N MET A 174 8.93 -4.98 -0.70
CA MET A 174 8.76 -4.37 -2.02
C MET A 174 9.48 -5.23 -3.07
N GLY A 175 8.83 -5.51 -4.18
CA GLY A 175 9.38 -6.33 -5.25
C GLY A 175 9.55 -5.55 -6.55
N ILE A 176 10.55 -5.95 -7.34
CA ILE A 176 10.64 -5.66 -8.78
C ILE A 176 10.44 -6.99 -9.50
N ASP A 177 9.40 -7.09 -10.33
CA ASP A 177 9.12 -8.31 -11.09
C ASP A 177 10.11 -8.52 -12.26
N GLU A 178 9.91 -9.56 -13.06
CA GLU A 178 10.73 -9.84 -14.24
C GLU A 178 10.54 -8.80 -15.37
N ASP A 179 9.40 -8.11 -15.39
CA ASP A 179 9.09 -7.06 -16.37
C ASP A 179 9.72 -5.71 -16.00
N GLY A 180 10.16 -5.55 -14.76
CA GLY A 180 10.75 -4.34 -14.21
C GLY A 180 9.77 -3.44 -13.46
N HIS A 181 8.54 -3.89 -13.21
CA HIS A 181 7.53 -3.15 -12.45
C HIS A 181 7.78 -3.31 -10.96
N ARG A 182 7.68 -2.19 -10.24
CA ARG A 182 7.94 -2.15 -8.80
C ARG A 182 6.67 -1.95 -8.02
N GLN A 183 6.48 -2.78 -7.00
CA GLN A 183 5.27 -2.78 -6.17
C GLN A 183 5.58 -3.20 -4.73
N ILE A 184 4.71 -2.79 -3.81
CA ILE A 184 4.67 -3.30 -2.44
C ILE A 184 3.96 -4.65 -2.45
N LEU A 185 4.65 -5.68 -1.99
CA LEU A 185 4.17 -7.05 -1.93
C LEU A 185 3.32 -7.29 -0.68
N GLY A 186 3.73 -6.70 0.43
CA GLY A 186 3.05 -6.82 1.71
C GLY A 186 3.62 -5.87 2.76
N PHE A 187 2.84 -5.69 3.83
CA PHE A 187 3.27 -5.04 5.05
C PHE A 187 2.73 -5.81 6.25
N TYR A 188 3.44 -5.75 7.38
CA TYR A 188 3.09 -6.53 8.56
C TYR A 188 3.39 -5.70 9.80
N ILE A 189 2.41 -5.55 10.68
CA ILE A 189 2.60 -4.82 11.93
C ILE A 189 3.01 -5.81 13.02
N GLY A 190 4.20 -5.62 13.58
CA GLY A 190 4.69 -6.43 14.68
C GLY A 190 5.15 -5.57 15.86
N GLY A 191 5.47 -6.23 16.97
CA GLY A 191 6.00 -5.57 18.16
C GLY A 191 7.41 -5.03 17.95
N GLN A 192 8.41 -5.79 18.39
CA GLN A 192 9.82 -5.46 18.17
C GLN A 192 10.34 -6.14 16.91
N GLU A 193 11.27 -5.48 16.23
CA GLU A 193 11.97 -6.05 15.08
C GLU A 193 12.75 -7.29 15.50
N SER A 194 12.48 -8.43 14.84
CA SER A 194 13.12 -9.70 15.17
C SER A 194 13.32 -10.58 13.95
N SER A 195 14.30 -11.49 14.03
CA SER A 195 14.55 -12.51 12.99
C SER A 195 13.33 -13.41 12.76
N ASN A 196 12.55 -13.71 13.80
CA ASN A 196 11.32 -14.49 13.65
C ASN A 196 10.22 -13.72 12.90
N GLY A 197 10.05 -12.43 13.18
CA GLY A 197 9.12 -11.59 12.43
C GLY A 197 9.46 -11.58 10.93
N TRP A 198 10.75 -11.43 10.60
CA TRP A 198 11.20 -11.51 9.21
C TRP A 198 11.00 -12.89 8.58
N ARG A 199 11.17 -14.00 9.31
CA ARG A 199 10.85 -15.35 8.80
C ARG A 199 9.37 -15.48 8.46
N GLU A 200 8.48 -14.95 9.28
CA GLU A 200 7.03 -14.99 9.03
C GLU A 200 6.67 -14.20 7.77
N VAL A 201 7.21 -12.99 7.62
CA VAL A 201 7.06 -12.16 6.41
C VAL A 201 7.52 -12.92 5.16
N LEU A 202 8.72 -13.49 5.19
CA LEU A 202 9.29 -14.18 4.04
C LEU A 202 8.50 -15.44 3.67
N LYS A 203 8.06 -16.22 4.65
CA LYS A 203 7.23 -17.41 4.44
C LYS A 203 5.87 -17.06 3.85
N ASP A 204 5.25 -15.96 4.28
CA ASP A 204 4.00 -15.49 3.71
C ASP A 204 4.16 -15.10 2.23
N LEU A 205 5.19 -14.32 1.90
CA LEU A 205 5.49 -13.95 0.51
C LEU A 205 5.71 -15.19 -0.37
N TYR A 206 6.45 -16.18 0.12
CA TYR A 206 6.70 -17.43 -0.58
C TYR A 206 5.39 -18.20 -0.82
N LYS A 207 4.56 -18.36 0.23
CA LYS A 207 3.27 -19.06 0.16
C LYS A 207 2.30 -18.40 -0.82
N ARG A 208 2.35 -17.07 -0.94
CA ARG A 208 1.52 -16.30 -1.89
C ARG A 208 2.00 -16.39 -3.34
N GLY A 209 3.17 -16.99 -3.60
CA GLY A 209 3.62 -17.33 -4.94
C GLY A 209 4.97 -16.75 -5.35
N ALA A 210 5.58 -15.86 -4.54
CA ALA A 210 6.87 -15.25 -4.87
C ALA A 210 8.04 -16.23 -4.67
N THR A 211 8.13 -17.33 -5.42
CA THR A 211 9.08 -18.43 -5.17
C THR A 211 10.47 -18.21 -5.79
N ASP A 212 10.52 -17.55 -6.94
CA ASP A 212 11.74 -17.41 -7.73
C ASP A 212 12.28 -16.00 -7.58
N VAL A 213 13.38 -15.83 -6.82
CA VAL A 213 13.92 -14.53 -6.45
C VAL A 213 15.41 -14.45 -6.80
N LEU A 214 15.85 -13.47 -7.59
CA LEU A 214 17.28 -13.36 -7.92
C LEU A 214 18.09 -12.66 -6.82
N LEU A 215 17.53 -11.60 -6.20
CA LEU A 215 18.24 -10.74 -5.25
C LEU A 215 17.35 -10.28 -4.09
N GLY A 216 17.82 -10.47 -2.86
CA GLY A 216 17.28 -9.78 -1.67
C GLY A 216 18.12 -8.56 -1.32
N VAL A 217 17.51 -7.38 -1.13
CA VAL A 217 18.19 -6.13 -0.76
C VAL A 217 17.62 -5.60 0.55
N PHE A 218 18.42 -5.54 1.61
CA PHE A 218 17.97 -5.07 2.92
C PHE A 218 19.13 -4.54 3.77
N ASP A 219 18.81 -3.96 4.93
CA ASP A 219 19.84 -3.61 5.91
C ASP A 219 20.45 -4.87 6.55
N GLY A 220 21.71 -4.80 6.97
CA GLY A 220 22.46 -5.91 7.57
C GLY A 220 22.01 -6.24 9.01
N LEU A 221 20.70 -6.46 9.20
CA LEU A 221 20.09 -6.81 10.47
C LEU A 221 20.42 -8.24 10.88
N THR A 222 20.71 -8.43 12.16
CA THR A 222 21.08 -9.73 12.71
C THR A 222 19.96 -10.75 12.50
N GLY A 223 20.26 -11.83 11.76
CA GLY A 223 19.35 -12.93 11.51
C GLY A 223 18.34 -12.72 10.38
N LEU A 224 18.29 -11.53 9.74
CA LEU A 224 17.49 -11.32 8.54
C LEU A 224 18.12 -12.04 7.33
N GLU A 225 19.45 -11.91 7.15
CA GLU A 225 20.15 -12.62 6.07
C GLU A 225 19.94 -14.14 6.17
N ALA A 226 20.02 -14.70 7.37
CA ALA A 226 19.79 -16.13 7.60
C ALA A 226 18.36 -16.54 7.25
N ALA A 227 17.36 -15.77 7.71
CA ALA A 227 15.95 -16.01 7.39
C ALA A 227 15.65 -15.91 5.88
N PHE A 228 16.30 -14.96 5.19
CA PHE A 228 16.17 -14.80 3.75
C PHE A 228 16.76 -15.97 3.00
N ARG A 229 17.98 -16.39 3.33
CA ARG A 229 18.64 -17.56 2.70
C ARG A 229 17.91 -18.87 2.99
N GLU A 230 17.29 -19.00 4.15
CA GLU A 230 16.44 -20.16 4.50
C GLU A 230 15.21 -20.24 3.59
N THR A 231 14.57 -19.09 3.30
CA THR A 231 13.37 -19.05 2.45
C THR A 231 13.70 -19.09 0.95
N TYR A 232 14.78 -18.41 0.55
CA TYR A 232 15.22 -18.25 -0.84
C TYR A 232 16.68 -18.72 -1.01
N PRO A 233 16.96 -20.03 -0.97
CA PRO A 233 18.33 -20.55 -0.97
C PRO A 233 19.09 -20.28 -2.28
N LYS A 234 18.37 -20.09 -3.39
CA LYS A 234 18.92 -19.80 -4.72
C LYS A 234 19.09 -18.29 -5.00
N ALA A 235 18.61 -17.43 -4.10
CA ALA A 235 18.72 -15.99 -4.23
C ALA A 235 20.06 -15.48 -3.72
N ASP A 236 20.57 -14.42 -4.35
CA ASP A 236 21.70 -13.66 -3.82
C ASP A 236 21.22 -12.69 -2.74
N VAL A 237 22.09 -12.33 -1.80
CA VAL A 237 21.83 -11.33 -0.76
C VAL A 237 22.73 -10.11 -0.95
N GLN A 238 22.11 -8.94 -0.92
CA GLN A 238 22.75 -7.64 -0.97
C GLN A 238 22.41 -6.83 0.29
N HIS A 239 23.43 -6.38 1.01
CA HIS A 239 23.22 -5.39 2.06
C HIS A 239 23.24 -3.98 1.49
N CYS A 240 22.35 -3.10 1.95
CA CYS A 240 22.30 -1.74 1.44
C CYS A 240 23.59 -0.97 1.78
N VAL A 241 24.32 -0.54 0.75
CA VAL A 241 25.56 0.23 0.92
C VAL A 241 25.31 1.55 1.63
N VAL A 242 24.19 2.21 1.33
CA VAL A 242 23.81 3.48 1.96
C VAL A 242 23.55 3.31 3.46
N HIS A 243 22.90 2.22 3.89
CA HIS A 243 22.72 1.92 5.30
C HIS A 243 24.07 1.69 5.99
N LYS A 244 24.97 0.91 5.35
CA LYS A 244 26.32 0.70 5.87
C LYS A 244 27.12 2.00 6.02
N VAL A 245 27.05 2.91 5.04
CA VAL A 245 27.67 4.24 5.11
C VAL A 245 27.08 5.06 6.26
N ARG A 246 25.75 5.12 6.38
CA ARG A 246 25.07 5.83 7.47
C ARG A 246 25.42 5.26 8.85
N ALA A 247 25.53 3.95 8.98
CA ALA A 247 25.92 3.27 10.22
C ALA A 247 27.40 3.53 10.60
N THR A 248 28.25 3.76 9.60
CA THR A 248 29.68 4.08 9.80
C THR A 248 29.87 5.54 10.21
N PHE A 249 29.09 6.46 9.62
CA PHE A 249 29.21 7.91 9.81
C PHE A 249 29.34 8.41 11.27
N PRO A 250 28.49 7.99 12.23
CA PRO A 250 28.59 8.47 13.61
C PRO A 250 29.86 7.98 14.34
N LYS A 251 30.50 6.91 13.87
CA LYS A 251 31.70 6.31 14.46
C LYS A 251 33.00 7.00 14.02
N ILE A 252 32.92 7.79 12.94
CA ILE A 252 34.04 8.55 12.39
C ILE A 252 34.09 9.95 13.01
N ARG A 253 35.30 10.43 13.31
CA ARG A 253 35.53 11.78 13.85
C ARG A 253 35.10 12.82 12.81
N VAL A 254 34.48 13.91 13.27
CA VAL A 254 33.87 14.94 12.40
C VAL A 254 34.82 15.42 11.29
N GLN A 255 36.09 15.68 11.63
CA GLN A 255 37.12 16.15 10.70
C GLN A 255 37.43 15.19 9.53
N HIS A 256 37.21 13.88 9.67
CA HIS A 256 37.50 12.88 8.63
C HIS A 256 36.24 12.42 7.89
N ARG A 257 35.04 12.82 8.33
CA ARG A 257 33.77 12.26 7.82
C ARG A 257 33.61 12.44 6.31
N THR A 258 33.87 13.63 5.80
CA THR A 258 33.72 13.95 4.38
C THR A 258 34.65 13.09 3.54
N GLU A 259 35.93 13.06 3.90
CA GLU A 259 36.97 12.33 3.17
C GLU A 259 36.74 10.81 3.20
N VAL A 260 36.37 10.24 4.36
CA VAL A 260 36.04 8.81 4.48
C VAL A 260 34.85 8.44 3.58
N ILE A 261 33.82 9.29 3.49
CA ILE A 261 32.67 9.03 2.61
C ILE A 261 33.05 9.10 1.14
N GLU A 262 33.86 10.08 0.75
CA GLU A 262 34.35 10.22 -0.62
C GLU A 262 35.19 9.02 -1.04
N ASP A 263 36.10 8.59 -0.17
CA ASP A 263 36.93 7.41 -0.39
C ASP A 263 36.07 6.13 -0.48
N ILE A 264 35.12 5.91 0.44
CA ILE A 264 34.20 4.76 0.40
C ILE A 264 33.30 4.81 -0.85
N LYS A 265 32.94 6.01 -1.33
CA LYS A 265 32.15 6.16 -2.55
C LYS A 265 32.85 5.56 -3.76
N THR A 266 34.17 5.64 -3.85
CA THR A 266 34.94 5.02 -4.94
C THR A 266 34.73 3.51 -5.03
N VAL A 267 34.47 2.83 -3.90
CA VAL A 267 34.29 1.38 -3.83
C VAL A 267 33.01 0.93 -4.56
N TYR A 268 31.87 1.54 -4.25
CA TYR A 268 30.59 1.11 -4.81
C TYR A 268 30.22 1.82 -6.13
N THR A 269 31.02 2.80 -6.56
CA THR A 269 30.85 3.47 -7.87
C THR A 269 31.85 3.00 -8.93
N ALA A 270 32.72 2.05 -8.60
CA ALA A 270 33.64 1.44 -9.55
C ALA A 270 32.91 0.74 -10.71
N GLU A 271 33.59 0.56 -11.84
CA GLU A 271 32.98 -0.02 -13.05
C GLU A 271 32.72 -1.51 -12.89
N ASP A 272 33.62 -2.22 -12.23
CA ASP A 272 33.52 -3.65 -11.96
C ASP A 272 33.91 -4.01 -10.52
N LYS A 273 33.76 -5.30 -10.20
CA LYS A 273 34.01 -5.81 -8.86
C LYS A 273 35.49 -5.78 -8.49
N ASP A 274 36.39 -6.03 -9.43
CA ASP A 274 37.82 -6.14 -9.14
C ASP A 274 38.41 -4.74 -8.86
N LEU A 275 37.98 -3.74 -9.62
CA LEU A 275 38.26 -2.33 -9.35
C LEU A 275 37.65 -1.87 -8.02
N ALA A 276 36.44 -2.32 -7.67
CA ALA A 276 35.85 -2.04 -6.36
C ALA A 276 36.68 -2.61 -5.20
N LEU A 277 37.23 -3.83 -5.35
CA LEU A 277 38.11 -4.44 -4.35
C LEU A 277 39.43 -3.68 -4.23
N ALA A 278 40.06 -3.32 -5.35
CA ALA A 278 41.29 -2.51 -5.34
C ALA A 278 41.08 -1.12 -4.72
N ALA A 279 39.92 -0.50 -4.99
CA ALA A 279 39.53 0.75 -4.33
C ALA A 279 39.39 0.55 -2.82
N PHE A 280 38.76 -0.55 -2.38
CA PHE A 280 38.64 -0.86 -0.96
C PHE A 280 39.99 -1.10 -0.28
N ASP A 281 40.95 -1.75 -0.94
CA ASP A 281 42.30 -1.92 -0.40
C ASP A 281 42.99 -0.57 -0.15
N THR A 282 42.78 0.39 -1.04
CA THR A 282 43.27 1.78 -0.88
C THR A 282 42.61 2.47 0.31
N VAL A 283 41.29 2.33 0.46
CA VAL A 283 40.52 2.86 1.60
C VAL A 283 41.02 2.23 2.91
N TYR A 284 41.21 0.91 2.93
CA TYR A 284 41.67 0.16 4.10
C TYR A 284 43.09 0.56 4.49
N ALA A 285 44.00 0.74 3.52
CA ALA A 285 45.36 1.19 3.79
C ALA A 285 45.39 2.60 4.44
N LYS A 286 44.52 3.50 3.97
CA LYS A 286 44.43 4.89 4.47
C LYS A 286 43.77 4.97 5.85
N TRP A 287 42.63 4.31 6.03
CA TRP A 287 41.79 4.47 7.22
C TRP A 287 41.90 3.34 8.23
N GLY A 288 42.44 2.19 7.87
CA GLY A 288 42.49 0.99 8.73
C GLY A 288 43.28 1.19 10.02
N LYS A 289 44.27 2.08 10.05
CA LYS A 289 44.98 2.43 11.29
C LYS A 289 44.16 3.33 12.22
N LEU A 290 43.38 4.24 11.66
CA LEU A 290 42.60 5.22 12.42
C LEU A 290 41.25 4.64 12.89
N TYR A 291 40.65 3.79 12.06
CA TYR A 291 39.32 3.20 12.26
C TYR A 291 39.34 1.68 12.01
N PRO A 292 40.15 0.90 12.76
CA PRO A 292 40.37 -0.52 12.50
C PRO A 292 39.08 -1.35 12.62
N LYS A 293 38.23 -1.04 13.61
CA LYS A 293 36.97 -1.75 13.84
C LYS A 293 36.00 -1.56 12.67
N GLU A 294 35.87 -0.32 12.21
CA GLU A 294 34.98 0.04 11.11
C GLU A 294 35.45 -0.60 9.80
N MET A 295 36.76 -0.51 9.50
CA MET A 295 37.32 -1.07 8.27
C MET A 295 37.25 -2.60 8.23
N GLU A 296 37.44 -3.30 9.36
CA GLU A 296 37.20 -4.74 9.40
C GLU A 296 35.73 -5.10 9.20
N LEU A 297 34.81 -4.39 9.84
CA LEU A 297 33.38 -4.62 9.59
C LEU A 297 32.97 -4.33 8.14
N TRP A 298 33.67 -3.46 7.43
CA TRP A 298 33.47 -3.27 5.99
C TRP A 298 34.02 -4.43 5.19
N LYS A 299 35.22 -4.90 5.51
CA LYS A 299 35.88 -6.04 4.85
C LYS A 299 35.05 -7.33 4.98
N GLU A 300 34.54 -7.62 6.18
CA GLU A 300 33.68 -8.77 6.44
C GLU A 300 32.38 -8.73 5.64
N GLN A 301 31.77 -7.55 5.50
CA GLN A 301 30.49 -7.36 4.79
C GLN A 301 30.66 -7.06 3.29
N LEU A 302 31.89 -6.84 2.81
CA LEU A 302 32.17 -6.49 1.42
C LEU A 302 31.56 -7.47 0.40
N PRO A 303 31.59 -8.81 0.64
CA PRO A 303 30.97 -9.76 -0.29
C PRO A 303 29.48 -9.54 -0.50
N THR A 304 28.73 -9.17 0.54
CA THR A 304 27.28 -8.89 0.46
C THR A 304 26.99 -7.45 0.07
N LEU A 305 27.92 -6.50 0.29
CA LEU A 305 27.79 -5.11 -0.15
C LEU A 305 28.05 -4.93 -1.65
N LEU A 306 28.76 -5.86 -2.28
CA LEU A 306 29.14 -5.79 -3.70
C LEU A 306 28.43 -6.83 -4.58
N THR A 307 27.42 -7.53 -4.05
CA THR A 307 26.64 -8.53 -4.78
C THR A 307 26.01 -7.98 -6.05
N PHE A 308 25.61 -6.71 -6.05
CA PHE A 308 25.03 -6.03 -7.21
C PHE A 308 25.91 -6.05 -8.48
N TYR A 309 27.24 -6.23 -8.36
CA TYR A 309 28.12 -6.37 -9.53
C TYR A 309 27.90 -7.65 -10.33
N LYS A 310 27.22 -8.66 -9.76
CA LYS A 310 26.83 -9.88 -10.50
C LYS A 310 25.71 -9.61 -11.52
N PHE A 311 25.02 -8.49 -11.37
CA PHE A 311 23.85 -8.11 -12.16
C PHE A 311 24.22 -7.13 -13.29
N PRO A 312 23.35 -6.95 -14.30
CA PRO A 312 23.61 -6.03 -15.41
C PRO A 312 23.95 -4.60 -14.94
N SER A 313 24.93 -3.97 -15.57
CA SER A 313 25.44 -2.64 -15.18
C SER A 313 24.36 -1.56 -15.15
N LEU A 314 23.40 -1.62 -16.08
CA LEU A 314 22.30 -0.67 -16.21
C LEU A 314 21.34 -0.66 -15.02
N ILE A 315 21.25 -1.74 -14.24
CA ILE A 315 20.36 -1.80 -13.07
C ILE A 315 21.09 -1.56 -11.74
N LYS A 316 22.43 -1.44 -11.75
CA LYS A 316 23.23 -1.24 -10.54
C LYS A 316 22.68 -0.11 -9.67
N GLU A 317 22.38 1.05 -10.29
CA GLU A 317 21.85 2.23 -9.60
C GLU A 317 20.55 1.97 -8.83
N ALA A 318 19.73 1.04 -9.31
CA ALA A 318 18.48 0.69 -8.69
C ALA A 318 18.67 -0.28 -7.51
N ILE A 319 19.70 -1.13 -7.52
CA ILE A 319 19.83 -2.28 -6.62
C ILE A 319 20.93 -2.13 -5.55
N TYR A 320 21.89 -1.22 -5.70
CA TYR A 320 22.93 -1.00 -4.67
C TYR A 320 22.38 -0.34 -3.38
N THR A 321 21.14 0.17 -3.42
CA THR A 321 20.49 0.91 -2.34
C THR A 321 19.03 0.49 -2.11
N SER A 322 18.59 0.52 -0.85
CA SER A 322 17.18 0.43 -0.40
C SER A 322 16.42 1.76 -0.49
N ASN A 323 16.97 2.79 -1.16
CA ASN A 323 16.32 4.09 -1.27
C ASN A 323 14.86 4.05 -1.79
N PRO A 324 14.45 3.16 -2.72
CA PRO A 324 13.05 3.06 -3.13
C PRO A 324 12.07 2.78 -1.97
N ILE A 325 12.40 1.84 -1.09
CA ILE A 325 11.57 1.47 0.06
C ILE A 325 11.68 2.52 1.18
N GLU A 326 12.87 3.10 1.39
CA GLU A 326 13.05 4.22 2.33
C GLU A 326 12.23 5.46 1.94
N ARG A 327 12.12 5.75 0.64
CA ARG A 327 11.31 6.88 0.14
C ARG A 327 9.84 6.66 0.45
N MET A 328 9.31 5.45 0.27
CA MET A 328 7.95 5.12 0.69
C MET A 328 7.78 5.28 2.20
N ASN A 329 8.71 4.74 2.99
CA ASN A 329 8.70 4.86 4.44
C ASN A 329 8.70 6.34 4.88
N LYS A 330 9.38 7.22 4.16
CA LYS A 330 9.36 8.68 4.40
C LYS A 330 7.99 9.30 4.15
N GLU A 331 7.28 8.91 3.09
CA GLU A 331 5.91 9.39 2.83
C GLU A 331 4.93 8.93 3.92
N ILE A 332 5.05 7.68 4.37
CA ILE A 332 4.27 7.17 5.51
C ILE A 332 4.56 7.99 6.78
N ARG A 333 5.84 8.22 7.11
CA ARG A 333 6.20 9.07 8.27
C ARG A 333 5.63 10.48 8.16
N LYS A 334 5.63 11.08 6.97
CA LYS A 334 5.06 12.42 6.74
C LYS A 334 3.56 12.42 7.04
N ARG A 335 2.83 11.39 6.62
CA ARG A 335 1.40 11.21 6.89
C ARG A 335 1.10 10.97 8.38
N LEU A 336 1.97 10.24 9.07
CA LEU A 336 1.82 9.95 10.50
C LEU A 336 2.19 11.12 11.42
N LYS A 337 3.03 12.06 10.95
CA LYS A 337 3.57 13.17 11.77
C LYS A 337 2.50 14.01 12.50
N PRO A 338 1.36 14.42 11.88
CA PRO A 338 0.33 15.20 12.57
C PRO A 338 -0.44 14.41 13.63
N MET A 339 -0.45 13.08 13.53
CA MET A 339 -1.27 12.21 14.39
C MET A 339 -0.61 11.90 15.74
N ASN A 340 0.70 12.17 15.90
CA ASN A 340 1.55 11.88 17.07
C ASN A 340 1.64 10.38 17.47
N SER A 341 0.51 9.74 17.70
CA SER A 341 0.35 8.31 18.03
C SER A 341 -0.98 7.78 17.48
N LEU A 342 -0.95 6.57 16.94
CA LEU A 342 -2.15 5.90 16.43
C LEU A 342 -2.91 5.19 17.57
N THR A 343 -4.23 5.13 17.44
CA THR A 343 -5.13 4.65 18.51
C THR A 343 -5.16 3.13 18.65
N ASN A 344 -4.93 2.40 17.57
CA ASN A 344 -4.93 0.93 17.50
C ASN A 344 -4.18 0.44 16.25
N MET A 345 -4.01 -0.88 16.11
CA MET A 345 -3.39 -1.49 14.92
C MET A 345 -4.17 -1.18 13.65
N ASP A 346 -5.49 -1.33 13.65
CA ASP A 346 -6.35 -1.12 12.49
C ASP A 346 -6.14 0.25 11.85
N ALA A 347 -5.98 1.30 12.66
CA ALA A 347 -5.68 2.64 12.17
C ALA A 347 -4.31 2.72 11.47
N ALA A 348 -3.31 1.98 11.98
CA ALA A 348 -2.01 1.88 11.35
C ALA A 348 -2.07 1.11 10.03
N GLU A 349 -2.73 -0.05 10.02
CA GLU A 349 -2.91 -0.87 8.83
C GLU A 349 -3.62 -0.09 7.73
N LYS A 350 -4.70 0.61 8.05
CA LYS A 350 -5.42 1.48 7.11
C LYS A 350 -4.48 2.50 6.46
N ILE A 351 -3.75 3.28 7.26
CA ILE A 351 -2.88 4.34 6.72
C ILE A 351 -1.77 3.76 5.84
N VAL A 352 -1.16 2.67 6.30
CA VAL A 352 -0.08 1.98 5.57
C VAL A 352 -0.60 1.41 4.26
N TYR A 353 -1.73 0.69 4.30
CA TYR A 353 -2.39 0.12 3.14
C TYR A 353 -2.70 1.15 2.06
N LEU A 354 -3.30 2.27 2.45
CA LEU A 354 -3.65 3.34 1.53
C LEU A 354 -2.41 3.90 0.84
N GLN A 355 -1.30 4.05 1.57
CA GLN A 355 -0.05 4.51 0.98
C GLN A 355 0.59 3.45 0.06
N ALA A 356 0.43 2.17 0.39
CA ALA A 356 0.93 1.05 -0.41
C ALA A 356 0.14 0.89 -1.72
N ILE A 357 -1.18 1.03 -1.70
CA ILE A 357 -2.00 1.00 -2.92
C ILE A 357 -1.69 2.18 -3.82
N ASP A 358 -1.72 3.40 -3.29
CA ASP A 358 -1.39 4.61 -4.06
C ASP A 358 0.03 4.52 -4.66
N TYR A 359 0.96 3.90 -3.94
CA TYR A 359 2.28 3.59 -4.49
C TYR A 359 2.21 2.59 -5.65
N ASN A 360 1.50 1.48 -5.50
CA ASN A 360 1.39 0.46 -6.52
C ASN A 360 0.72 0.99 -7.79
N GLU A 361 -0.41 1.69 -7.67
CA GLU A 361 -1.14 2.28 -8.81
C GLU A 361 -0.25 3.25 -9.61
N ARG A 362 0.53 4.10 -8.92
CA ARG A 362 1.45 5.04 -9.59
C ARG A 362 2.63 4.36 -10.31
N ASN A 363 3.01 3.17 -9.88
CA ASN A 363 4.16 2.45 -10.45
C ASN A 363 3.75 1.28 -11.35
N GLU A 364 2.46 0.96 -11.46
CA GLU A 364 1.94 -0.20 -12.19
C GLU A 364 2.39 -0.21 -13.66
N SER A 365 2.31 0.93 -14.34
CA SER A 365 2.69 1.07 -15.75
C SER A 365 4.16 1.43 -15.97
N ARG A 366 4.95 1.59 -14.90
CA ARG A 366 6.30 2.13 -14.96
C ARG A 366 7.35 1.06 -14.71
N ALA A 367 8.05 0.67 -15.76
CA ALA A 367 9.29 -0.09 -15.63
C ALA A 367 10.41 0.79 -15.06
N ILE A 368 11.21 0.23 -14.16
CA ILE A 368 12.38 0.92 -13.60
C ILE A 368 13.44 1.09 -14.67
N ARG A 369 14.18 2.21 -14.59
CA ARG A 369 15.32 2.51 -15.45
C ARG A 369 16.30 1.32 -15.45
N GLY A 370 16.69 0.88 -16.63
CA GLY A 370 17.55 -0.29 -16.82
C GLY A 370 16.77 -1.61 -16.94
N PHE A 371 15.69 -1.82 -16.18
CA PHE A 371 14.89 -3.05 -16.26
C PHE A 371 14.02 -3.15 -17.52
N ALA A 372 13.70 -2.01 -18.13
CA ALA A 372 13.00 -1.97 -19.42
C ALA A 372 13.89 -2.35 -20.62
N ASP A 373 15.21 -2.38 -20.43
CA ASP A 373 16.18 -2.61 -21.50
C ASP A 373 16.13 -4.08 -21.97
N PRO A 374 16.05 -4.35 -23.29
CA PRO A 374 15.93 -5.71 -23.81
C PRO A 374 17.11 -6.63 -23.46
N GLU A 375 18.34 -6.10 -23.41
CA GLU A 375 19.53 -6.88 -23.08
C GLU A 375 19.51 -7.26 -21.59
N VAL A 376 19.13 -6.31 -20.73
CA VAL A 376 18.94 -6.56 -19.30
C VAL A 376 17.86 -7.61 -19.07
N LYS A 377 16.71 -7.49 -19.74
CA LYS A 377 15.62 -8.47 -19.61
C LYS A 377 16.09 -9.87 -20.00
N LYS A 378 16.72 -10.01 -21.16
CA LYS A 378 17.26 -11.30 -21.63
C LYS A 378 18.21 -11.89 -20.59
N ARG A 379 19.14 -11.10 -20.06
CA ARG A 379 20.11 -11.56 -19.05
C ARG A 379 19.44 -11.94 -17.74
N LEU A 380 18.42 -11.21 -17.29
CA LEU A 380 17.65 -11.58 -16.09
C LEU A 380 16.89 -12.89 -16.31
N THR A 381 16.29 -13.10 -17.49
CA THR A 381 15.64 -14.36 -17.86
C THR A 381 16.64 -15.52 -17.84
N GLU A 382 17.81 -15.37 -18.44
CA GLU A 382 18.90 -16.37 -18.39
C GLU A 382 19.31 -16.67 -16.95
N MET A 383 19.38 -15.66 -16.07
CA MET A 383 19.67 -15.85 -14.65
C MET A 383 18.55 -16.62 -13.91
N PHE A 384 17.28 -16.36 -14.23
CA PHE A 384 16.16 -17.12 -13.68
C PHE A 384 16.21 -18.57 -14.14
N GLU A 385 16.42 -18.81 -15.44
CA GLU A 385 16.53 -20.15 -16.00
C GLU A 385 17.70 -20.90 -15.36
N ALA A 386 18.90 -20.30 -15.31
CA ALA A 386 20.08 -20.96 -14.73
C ALA A 386 19.90 -21.38 -13.26
N ARG A 387 19.08 -20.66 -12.47
CA ARG A 387 18.85 -20.95 -11.04
C ARG A 387 17.62 -21.82 -10.79
N TYR A 388 16.56 -21.60 -11.54
CA TYR A 388 15.22 -22.10 -11.27
C TYR A 388 14.65 -22.99 -12.37
N SER A 389 15.34 -23.21 -13.49
CA SER A 389 14.98 -24.30 -14.39
C SER A 389 15.18 -25.61 -13.64
N ASP A 390 14.09 -26.34 -13.42
CA ASP A 390 14.17 -27.72 -13.01
C ASP A 390 14.93 -28.46 -14.11
N LYS A 391 16.15 -28.92 -13.82
CA LYS A 391 16.63 -30.10 -14.50
C LYS A 391 15.63 -31.18 -14.10
N ILE A 392 14.70 -31.46 -15.00
CA ILE A 392 13.96 -32.72 -15.00
C ILE A 392 15.07 -33.78 -15.04
N THR A 393 15.46 -34.29 -13.87
CA THR A 393 16.13 -35.58 -13.76
C THR A 393 15.08 -36.60 -14.19
N SER A 394 15.00 -36.80 -15.50
CA SER A 394 14.63 -38.08 -16.07
C SER A 394 15.73 -39.05 -15.67
N GLU A 395 15.65 -39.59 -14.46
CA GLU A 395 16.32 -40.83 -14.11
C GLU A 395 15.29 -41.95 -14.33
N GLU A 396 15.50 -42.64 -15.45
CA GLU A 396 15.00 -43.98 -15.75
C GLU A 396 15.57 -45.02 -14.78
#